data_AF-C5F178-F1
#
_entry.id   AF-C5F178-F1
#
_cell.length_a   1.000
_cell.length_b   1.000
_cell.length_c   1.000
_cell.angle_alpha   90.00
_cell.angle_beta   90.00
_cell.angle_gamma   90.00
#
_symmetry.space_group_name_H-M   'P 1'
#
loop_
_entity.id
_entity.type
_entity.pdbx_description
1 polymer ?
#
loop_
_entity_poly.entity_id
_entity_poly.type
_entity_poly.pdbx_seq_one_letter_code
_entity_poly.pdbx_strand_id
1 'polypeptide(L)'
;MKNVVKISILSALVAGIFSACSSESKSVQYYEDPKNAEELAEKIKECKKNANSELNDDECANAYKAEYSKSFKKGHYIDPNHFKE
;
A
#
# COMPACT_ATOMS: atom_id res chain seq x y z
N MET A 1 -1.77 13.55 42.66
CA MET A 1 -2.98 13.54 41.80
C MET A 1 -2.51 13.82 40.38
N LYS A 2 -2.08 12.78 39.65
CA LYS A 2 -2.85 12.02 38.64
C LYS A 2 -3.32 12.86 37.44
N ASN A 3 -2.49 12.82 36.39
CA ASN A 3 -2.85 12.53 34.99
C ASN A 3 -3.91 13.38 34.32
N VAL A 4 -3.71 14.70 34.28
CA VAL A 4 -4.36 15.56 33.29
C VAL A 4 -3.25 16.28 32.57
N VAL A 5 -3.15 16.04 31.26
CA VAL A 5 -2.55 16.89 30.21
C VAL A 5 -2.09 15.98 29.07
N LYS A 6 -2.80 16.10 27.93
CA LYS A 6 -2.40 15.76 26.55
C LYS A 6 -2.67 14.33 26.04
N ILE A 7 -3.93 13.92 25.97
CA ILE A 7 -4.38 12.87 25.02
C ILE A 7 -4.99 13.48 23.72
N SER A 8 -4.97 14.81 23.57
CA SER A 8 -5.75 15.49 22.51
C SER A 8 -5.01 15.82 21.21
N ILE A 9 -3.79 15.32 20.94
CA ILE A 9 -3.01 15.75 19.76
C ILE A 9 -2.58 14.58 18.84
N LEU A 10 -2.91 13.33 19.18
CA LEU A 10 -2.52 12.17 18.34
C LEU A 10 -3.48 11.89 17.16
N SER A 11 -4.58 12.65 17.02
CA SER A 11 -5.59 12.40 15.96
C SER A 11 -5.47 13.29 14.72
N ALA A 12 -4.44 14.13 14.61
CA ALA A 12 -4.35 15.16 13.57
C ALA A 12 -3.23 14.95 12.53
N LEU A 13 -2.72 13.74 12.34
CA LEU A 13 -1.63 13.48 11.38
C LEU A 13 -1.84 12.26 10.47
N VAL A 14 -3.09 11.96 10.10
CA VAL A 14 -3.40 10.93 9.06
C VAL A 14 -4.29 11.50 7.95
N ALA A 15 -4.11 12.77 7.62
CA ALA A 15 -4.78 13.43 6.52
C ALA A 15 -3.93 14.60 6.02
N GLY A 16 -2.82 14.31 5.32
CA GLY A 16 -2.06 15.40 4.68
C GLY A 16 -0.65 15.12 4.18
N ILE A 17 -0.10 13.91 4.30
CA ILE A 17 1.26 13.63 3.81
C ILE A 17 1.35 13.27 2.33
N PHE A 18 0.24 13.15 1.59
CA PHE A 18 0.28 12.94 0.14
C PHE A 18 0.04 14.21 -0.68
N SER A 19 0.01 15.39 -0.06
CA SER A 19 -0.21 16.66 -0.78
C SER A 19 1.05 17.49 -1.04
N ALA A 20 2.25 16.99 -0.74
CA ALA A 20 3.48 17.73 -1.03
C ALA A 20 4.74 16.85 -1.21
N CYS A 21 4.78 16.04 -2.26
CA CYS A 21 6.02 15.76 -3.00
C CYS A 21 5.68 15.66 -4.48
N SER A 22 5.74 16.80 -5.16
CA SER A 22 5.89 16.83 -6.61
C SER A 22 7.16 16.05 -6.96
N SER A 23 7.03 14.97 -7.72
CA SER A 23 7.86 14.58 -8.89
C SER A 23 7.67 13.09 -9.17
N GLU A 24 6.87 12.75 -10.18
CA GLU A 24 6.66 11.40 -10.72
C GLU A 24 5.91 10.40 -9.81
N SER A 25 4.88 9.76 -10.36
CA SER A 25 4.20 8.65 -9.69
C SER A 25 5.19 7.49 -9.52
N LYS A 26 5.21 6.89 -8.32
CA LYS A 26 6.08 5.74 -8.06
C LYS A 26 5.67 4.57 -8.97
N SER A 27 6.66 3.94 -9.59
CA SER A 27 6.43 2.85 -10.54
C SER A 27 6.01 1.56 -9.85
N VAL A 28 5.45 0.61 -10.61
CA VAL A 28 5.15 -0.74 -10.11
C VAL A 28 6.40 -1.40 -9.53
N GLN A 29 7.55 -1.26 -10.21
CA GLN A 29 8.82 -1.87 -9.80
C GLN A 29 9.30 -1.38 -8.43
N TYR A 30 9.02 -0.11 -8.10
CA TYR A 30 9.32 0.44 -6.77
C TYR A 30 8.56 -0.34 -5.69
N TYR A 31 7.25 -0.55 -5.85
CA TYR A 31 6.43 -1.26 -4.88
C TYR A 31 6.63 -2.78 -4.85
N GLU A 32 7.17 -3.34 -5.92
CA GLU A 32 7.56 -4.75 -5.98
C GLU A 32 8.82 -5.07 -5.14
N ASP A 33 9.69 -4.08 -4.88
CA ASP A 33 10.84 -4.27 -4.01
C ASP A 33 10.38 -4.62 -2.58
N PRO A 34 10.88 -5.73 -1.98
CA PRO A 34 10.53 -6.10 -0.61
C PRO A 34 10.85 -5.02 0.43
N LYS A 35 11.82 -4.13 0.16
CA LYS A 35 12.16 -2.99 1.04
C LYS A 35 11.03 -1.97 1.14
N ASN A 36 10.16 -1.91 0.13
CA ASN A 36 9.03 -0.97 0.05
C ASN A 36 7.69 -1.65 0.37
N ALA A 37 7.71 -2.85 0.96
CA ALA A 37 6.49 -3.62 1.24
C ALA A 37 5.55 -2.93 2.25
N GLU A 38 6.12 -2.26 3.25
CA GLU A 38 5.35 -1.47 4.23
C GLU A 38 4.69 -0.27 3.56
N GLU A 39 5.44 0.45 2.74
CA GLU A 39 4.93 1.61 2.01
C GLU A 39 3.82 1.24 1.01
N LEU A 40 3.96 0.08 0.34
CA LEU A 40 2.89 -0.46 -0.51
C LEU A 40 1.62 -0.70 0.31
N ALA A 41 1.71 -1.32 1.50
CA ALA A 41 0.55 -1.62 2.32
C ALA A 41 -0.17 -0.35 2.80
N GLU A 42 0.59 0.68 3.19
CA GLU A 42 0.04 1.98 3.57
C GLU A 42 -0.63 2.68 2.37
N LYS A 43 0.02 2.69 1.20
CA LYS A 43 -0.53 3.28 -0.01
C LYS A 43 -1.82 2.57 -0.44
N ILE A 44 -1.86 1.23 -0.44
CA ILE A 44 -3.09 0.47 -0.73
C ILE A 44 -4.23 0.84 0.24
N LYS A 45 -3.92 0.97 1.53
CA LYS A 45 -4.92 1.36 2.54
C LYS A 45 -5.45 2.78 2.30
N GLU A 46 -4.61 3.68 1.80
CA GLU A 46 -5.01 5.01 1.37
C GLU A 46 -5.89 4.94 0.12
N CYS A 47 -5.45 4.24 -0.94
CA CYS A 47 -6.19 4.09 -2.19
C CYS A 47 -7.57 3.45 -1.99
N LYS A 48 -7.72 2.54 -1.01
CA LYS A 48 -9.02 1.93 -0.66
C LYS A 48 -10.04 2.90 -0.07
N LYS A 49 -9.62 4.09 0.37
CA LYS A 49 -10.55 5.12 0.88
C LYS A 49 -11.34 5.79 -0.24
N ASN A 50 -10.83 5.78 -1.48
CA ASN A 50 -11.52 6.34 -2.64
C ASN A 50 -11.81 5.22 -3.65
N ALA A 51 -13.08 4.95 -3.93
CA ALA A 51 -13.50 3.88 -4.82
C ALA A 51 -12.93 3.98 -6.26
N ASN A 52 -12.54 5.19 -6.69
CA ASN A 52 -12.00 5.46 -8.02
C ASN A 52 -10.49 5.80 -8.03
N SER A 53 -9.78 5.54 -6.93
CA SER A 53 -8.34 5.86 -6.85
C SER A 53 -7.51 5.11 -7.89
N GLU A 54 -7.87 3.88 -8.25
CA GLU A 54 -7.16 3.14 -9.31
C GLU A 54 -7.30 3.79 -10.70
N LEU A 55 -8.37 4.55 -10.94
CA LEU A 55 -8.65 5.19 -12.23
C LEU A 55 -8.13 6.62 -12.31
N ASN A 56 -8.06 7.31 -11.18
CA ASN A 56 -7.76 8.75 -11.11
C ASN A 56 -6.38 9.05 -10.52
N ASP A 57 -5.65 8.04 -10.05
CA ASP A 57 -4.33 8.16 -9.43
C ASP A 57 -3.39 7.06 -9.94
N ASP A 58 -2.39 7.46 -10.73
CA ASP A 58 -1.41 6.57 -11.33
C ASP A 58 -0.56 5.81 -10.29
N GLU A 59 -0.31 6.43 -9.13
CA GLU A 59 0.43 5.81 -8.03
C GLU A 59 -0.42 4.71 -7.38
N CYS A 60 -1.73 4.95 -7.21
CA CYS A 60 -2.67 3.91 -6.78
C CYS A 60 -2.79 2.78 -7.80
N ALA A 61 -2.87 3.09 -9.09
CA ALA A 61 -2.86 2.06 -10.14
C ALA A 61 -1.59 1.20 -10.10
N ASN A 62 -0.43 1.82 -9.87
CA ASN A 62 0.84 1.11 -9.75
C ASN A 62 0.94 0.28 -8.47
N ALA A 63 0.44 0.79 -7.34
CA ALA A 63 0.36 0.07 -6.08
C ALA A 63 -0.54 -1.17 -6.21
N TYR A 64 -1.74 -1.04 -6.78
CA TYR A 64 -2.66 -2.18 -6.98
C TYR A 64 -2.05 -3.25 -7.91
N LYS A 65 -1.37 -2.83 -8.99
CA LYS A 65 -0.64 -3.76 -9.87
C LYS A 65 0.44 -4.54 -9.11
N ALA A 66 1.18 -3.89 -8.22
CA ALA A 66 2.20 -4.55 -7.39
C ALA A 66 1.61 -5.47 -6.31
N GLU A 67 0.48 -5.10 -5.68
CA GLU A 67 -0.25 -5.97 -4.74
C GLU A 67 -0.78 -7.24 -5.46
N TYR A 68 -1.33 -7.05 -6.66
CA TYR A 68 -1.81 -8.13 -7.50
C TYR A 68 -0.66 -9.04 -7.96
N SER A 69 0.47 -8.48 -8.43
CA SER A 69 1.61 -9.29 -8.87
C SER A 69 2.19 -10.17 -7.75
N LYS A 70 2.17 -9.69 -6.49
CA LYS A 70 2.51 -10.51 -5.30
C LYS A 70 1.55 -11.67 -5.10
N SER A 71 0.25 -11.43 -5.28
CA SER A 71 -0.79 -12.46 -5.15
C SER A 71 -0.69 -13.53 -6.25
N PHE A 72 -0.32 -13.13 -7.47
CA PHE A 72 -0.10 -14.07 -8.59
C PHE A 72 1.15 -14.91 -8.41
N LYS A 73 2.26 -14.31 -7.95
CA LYS A 73 3.47 -15.06 -7.58
C LYS A 73 3.18 -16.09 -6.47
N LYS A 74 2.28 -15.75 -5.53
CA LYS A 74 1.85 -16.67 -4.47
C LYS A 74 0.96 -17.81 -4.99
N GLY A 75 0.10 -17.55 -5.98
CA GLY A 75 -0.76 -18.55 -6.62
C GLY A 75 -0.02 -19.50 -7.58
N HIS A 76 1.15 -19.11 -8.09
CA HIS A 76 1.99 -19.94 -8.96
C HIS A 76 2.98 -20.84 -8.22
N TYR A 77 2.97 -20.86 -6.88
CA TYR A 77 3.57 -21.96 -6.12
C TYR A 77 2.64 -23.18 -6.18
N ILE A 78 2.46 -23.72 -7.38
CA ILE A 78 1.94 -25.07 -7.55
C ILE A 78 3.05 -25.97 -7.02
N ASP A 79 2.85 -26.54 -5.83
CA ASP A 79 3.74 -27.57 -5.33
C ASP A 79 3.81 -28.69 -6.39
N PRO A 80 4.99 -28.97 -6.98
CA PRO A 80 5.11 -29.95 -8.06
C PRO A 80 4.82 -31.39 -7.59
N ASN A 81 4.58 -31.62 -6.30
CA ASN A 81 4.13 -32.90 -5.75
C ASN A 81 2.61 -32.99 -5.60
N HIS A 82 1.83 -31.93 -5.87
CA HIS A 82 0.36 -31.97 -5.82
C HIS A 82 -0.28 -32.86 -6.92
N PHE A 83 0.50 -33.30 -7.91
CA PHE A 83 0.02 -34.18 -9.01
C PHE A 83 0.49 -35.64 -8.88
N LYS A 84 1.07 -36.06 -7.75
CA LYS A 84 1.42 -37.46 -7.51
C LYS A 84 0.48 -38.08 -6.47
N GLU A 85 -0.76 -38.38 -6.86
CA GLU A 85 -1.61 -39.39 -6.22
C GLU A 85 -2.26 -40.28 -7.27
#